data_AF-A0A7G1PCW9-F1
#
_entry.id   AF-A0A7G1PCW9-F1
#
_cell.length_a   1.000
_cell.length_b   1.000
_cell.length_c   1.000
_cell.angle_alpha   90.00
_cell.angle_beta   90.00
_cell.angle_gamma   90.00
#
_symmetry.space_group_name_H-M   'P 1'
#
loop_
_entity.id
_entity.type
_entity.pdbx_description
1 polymer ?
#
loop_
_entity_poly.entity_id
_entity_poly.type
_entity_poly.pdbx_seq_one_letter_code
_entity_poly.pdbx_strand_id
1 'polypeptide(L)'
;MGLAAWIVEKLRGWSDCGGSVERAFTLDAILTIVSTYWFTGTIGSSMRFYRENRLRPNQFAPGERVLPPLGVAAFPRDTMPPRAWVERVFDVTRWTDMPRGGHFGAMEAPDLLSEEIRAFFRPLRKERKEQSRPPSLTSRETPAAWSLRRTSARRSP
;
A
#
# COMPACT_ATOMS: atom_id res chain seq x y z
N MET A 1 32.37 -13.34 6.25
CA MET A 1 31.65 -14.59 5.91
C MET A 1 30.28 -14.73 6.59
N GLY A 2 30.13 -14.45 7.90
CA GLY A 2 28.84 -14.63 8.60
C GLY A 2 27.66 -13.80 8.04
N LEU A 3 27.88 -12.52 7.71
CA LEU A 3 26.81 -11.64 7.19
C LEU A 3 26.22 -12.17 5.88
N ALA A 4 27.07 -12.50 4.91
CA ALA A 4 26.64 -13.00 3.61
C ALA A 4 25.88 -14.33 3.75
N ALA A 5 26.39 -15.27 4.56
CA ALA A 5 25.73 -16.54 4.81
C ALA A 5 24.33 -16.34 5.42
N TRP A 6 24.20 -15.44 6.41
CA TRP A 6 22.93 -15.13 7.05
C TRP A 6 21.91 -14.54 6.07
N ILE A 7 22.32 -13.57 5.25
CA ILE A 7 21.44 -12.94 4.26
C ILE A 7 21.01 -13.94 3.18
N VAL A 8 21.96 -14.70 2.61
CA VAL A 8 21.70 -15.65 1.53
C VAL A 8 20.80 -16.81 2.00
N GLU A 9 20.94 -17.24 3.26
CA GLU A 9 20.04 -18.24 3.83
C GLU A 9 18.57 -17.78 3.80
N LYS A 10 18.30 -16.51 4.15
CA LYS A 10 16.93 -15.95 4.07
C LYS A 10 16.45 -15.79 2.63
N LEU A 11 17.30 -15.31 1.73
CA LEU A 11 16.95 -15.23 0.30
C LEU A 11 16.60 -16.61 -0.25
N ARG A 12 17.34 -17.65 0.10
CA ARG A 12 17.02 -19.02 -0.32
C ARG A 12 15.76 -19.56 0.35
N GLY A 13 15.58 -19.33 1.65
CA GLY A 13 14.51 -19.92 2.44
C GLY A 13 13.12 -19.30 2.21
N TRP A 14 13.05 -18.02 1.84
CA TRP A 14 11.79 -17.28 1.73
C TRP A 14 11.36 -16.99 0.28
N SER A 15 12.16 -17.41 -0.70
CA SER A 15 11.86 -17.19 -2.12
C SER A 15 11.33 -18.44 -2.79
N ASP A 16 10.61 -18.27 -3.89
CA ASP A 16 10.17 -19.32 -4.81
C ASP A 16 11.31 -19.77 -5.73
N CYS A 17 12.43 -20.18 -5.14
CA CYS A 17 13.67 -20.50 -5.86
C CYS A 17 13.92 -22.02 -6.01
N GLY A 18 13.05 -22.86 -5.45
CA GLY A 18 13.20 -24.32 -5.49
C GLY A 18 14.49 -24.83 -4.87
N GLY A 19 15.07 -24.09 -3.92
CA GLY A 19 16.30 -24.45 -3.21
C GLY A 19 17.60 -23.93 -3.84
N SER A 20 17.56 -23.33 -5.04
CA SER A 20 18.70 -22.65 -5.65
C SER A 20 18.43 -21.15 -5.79
N VAL A 21 19.14 -20.34 -4.99
CA VAL A 21 18.92 -18.89 -4.91
C VAL A 21 19.15 -18.17 -6.24
N GLU A 22 20.04 -18.70 -7.08
CA GLU A 22 20.40 -18.15 -8.39
C GLU A 22 19.24 -18.20 -9.40
N ARG A 23 18.23 -19.02 -9.14
CA ARG A 23 17.00 -19.07 -9.96
C ARG A 23 16.09 -17.86 -9.74
N ALA A 24 16.19 -17.23 -8.56
CA ALA A 24 15.36 -16.10 -8.16
C ALA A 24 16.14 -14.77 -8.19
N PHE A 25 17.46 -14.81 -7.99
CA PHE A 25 18.30 -13.62 -7.89
C PHE A 25 19.60 -13.78 -8.66
N THR A 26 20.05 -12.72 -9.33
CA THR A 26 21.41 -12.68 -9.88
C THR A 26 22.44 -12.54 -8.77
N LEU A 27 23.67 -12.98 -9.03
CA LEU A 27 24.78 -12.81 -8.08
C LEU A 27 24.99 -11.33 -7.72
N ASP A 28 24.91 -10.43 -8.70
CA ASP A 28 25.03 -8.99 -8.48
C ASP A 28 23.92 -8.45 -7.58
N ALA A 29 22.68 -8.92 -7.70
CA ALA A 29 21.61 -8.52 -6.81
C ALA A 29 21.87 -8.97 -5.36
N ILE A 30 22.33 -10.21 -5.19
CA ILE A 30 22.70 -10.73 -3.86
C ILE A 30 23.85 -9.91 -3.26
N LEU A 31 24.92 -9.68 -4.04
CA LEU A 31 26.07 -8.91 -3.59
C LEU A 31 25.69 -7.46 -3.30
N THR A 32 24.80 -6.85 -4.07
CA THR A 32 24.29 -5.50 -3.82
C THR A 32 23.60 -5.41 -2.46
N ILE A 33 22.76 -6.38 -2.11
CA ILE A 33 22.11 -6.44 -0.79
C ILE A 33 23.17 -6.59 0.32
N VAL A 34 24.09 -7.55 0.18
CA VAL A 34 25.15 -7.79 1.17
C VAL A 34 26.03 -6.55 1.36
N SER A 35 26.46 -5.93 0.26
CA SER A 35 27.27 -4.72 0.25
C SER A 35 26.56 -3.54 0.89
N THR A 36 25.25 -3.40 0.68
CA THR A 36 24.44 -2.35 1.32
C THR A 36 24.53 -2.46 2.84
N TYR A 37 24.33 -3.66 3.40
CA TYR A 37 24.47 -3.88 4.85
C TYR A 37 25.90 -3.73 5.35
N TRP A 38 26.87 -4.19 4.57
CA TRP A 38 28.28 -4.15 4.93
C TRP A 38 28.81 -2.71 4.99
N PHE A 39 28.69 -1.95 3.91
CA PHE A 39 29.27 -0.60 3.82
C PHE A 39 28.57 0.40 4.73
N THR A 40 27.28 0.21 5.02
CA THR A 40 26.54 1.09 5.94
C THR A 40 26.68 0.66 7.41
N GLY A 41 27.18 -0.55 7.69
CA GLY A 41 27.29 -1.08 9.06
C GLY A 41 25.93 -1.31 9.74
N THR A 42 24.87 -1.58 8.97
CA THR A 42 23.48 -1.52 9.46
C THR A 42 22.86 -2.84 9.90
N ILE A 43 23.56 -3.98 9.81
CA ILE A 43 22.97 -5.28 10.17
C ILE A 43 22.45 -5.31 11.62
N GLY A 44 23.18 -4.68 12.56
CA GLY A 44 22.78 -4.61 13.96
C GLY A 44 21.61 -3.66 14.20
N SER A 45 21.58 -2.50 13.54
CA SER A 45 20.49 -1.53 13.68
C SER A 45 19.20 -2.03 13.04
N SER A 46 19.27 -2.72 11.89
CA SER A 46 18.09 -3.30 11.24
C SER A 46 17.45 -4.42 12.08
N MET A 47 18.24 -5.15 12.86
CA MET A 47 17.73 -6.20 13.75
C MET A 47 16.95 -5.65 14.95
N ARG A 48 17.17 -4.39 15.37
CA ARG A 48 16.47 -3.80 16.52
C ARG A 48 14.95 -3.77 16.31
N PHE A 49 14.50 -3.61 15.06
CA PHE A 49 13.08 -3.64 14.73
C PHE A 49 12.38 -4.92 15.21
N TYR A 50 13.04 -6.08 15.13
CA TYR A 50 12.46 -7.34 15.60
C TYR A 50 12.21 -7.34 17.12
N ARG A 51 13.14 -6.77 17.89
CA ARG A 51 12.99 -6.62 19.34
C ARG A 51 11.83 -5.67 19.66
N GLU A 52 11.79 -4.51 19.02
CA GLU A 52 10.75 -3.52 19.29
C GLU A 52 9.36 -4.04 18.91
N ASN A 53 9.23 -4.70 17.75
CA ASN A 53 7.98 -5.33 17.32
C ASN A 53 7.55 -6.47 18.27
N ARG A 54 8.49 -7.20 18.88
CA ARG A 54 8.17 -8.21 19.90
C ARG A 54 7.68 -7.58 21.21
N LEU A 55 8.22 -6.43 21.60
CA LEU A 55 7.81 -5.70 22.81
C LEU A 55 6.47 -4.99 22.63
N ARG A 56 6.18 -4.54 21.41
CA ARG A 56 4.95 -3.84 21.03
C ARG A 56 4.40 -4.44 19.74
N PRO A 57 3.80 -5.64 19.79
CA PRO A 57 3.24 -6.25 18.60
C PRO A 57 2.08 -5.41 18.07
N ASN A 58 1.93 -5.37 16.75
CA ASN A 58 0.74 -4.79 16.12
C ASN A 58 -0.49 -5.57 16.59
N GLN A 59 -1.38 -4.89 17.31
CA GLN A 59 -2.64 -5.43 17.78
C GLN A 59 -3.73 -4.47 17.40
N PHE A 60 -4.76 -4.99 16.75
CA PHE A 60 -5.98 -4.25 16.47
C PHE A 60 -6.94 -4.44 17.64
N ALA A 61 -7.52 -3.35 18.13
CA ALA A 61 -8.60 -3.42 19.10
C ALA A 61 -9.82 -4.14 18.49
N PRO A 62 -10.69 -4.75 19.30
CA PRO A 62 -11.91 -5.36 18.80
C PRO A 62 -12.74 -4.37 17.96
N GLY A 63 -12.98 -4.72 16.69
CA GLY A 63 -13.73 -3.87 15.75
C GLY A 63 -12.94 -2.71 15.13
N GLU A 64 -11.65 -2.58 15.43
CA GLU A 64 -10.79 -1.57 14.77
C GLU A 64 -10.67 -1.84 13.27
N ARG A 65 -10.78 -0.78 12.48
CA ARG A 65 -10.78 -0.83 11.01
C ARG A 65 -9.79 0.17 10.43
N VAL A 66 -9.03 -0.27 9.43
CA VAL A 66 -8.19 0.56 8.57
C VAL A 66 -8.95 0.82 7.27
N LEU A 67 -9.43 2.05 7.11
CA LEU A 67 -10.38 2.43 6.06
C LEU A 67 -9.78 2.79 4.69
N PRO A 68 -8.50 3.22 4.55
CA PRO A 68 -7.94 3.42 3.22
C PRO A 68 -8.02 2.15 2.37
N PRO A 69 -8.36 2.25 1.06
CA PRO A 69 -8.42 1.09 0.18
C PRO A 69 -7.12 0.30 0.17
N LEU A 70 -7.23 -1.01 0.34
CA LEU A 70 -6.11 -1.95 0.33
C LEU A 70 -6.20 -2.88 -0.88
N GLY A 71 -5.10 -2.94 -1.64
CA GLY A 71 -4.85 -3.96 -2.65
C GLY A 71 -3.86 -5.00 -2.12
N VAL A 72 -4.14 -6.29 -2.32
CA VAL A 72 -3.28 -7.40 -1.89
C VAL A 72 -2.84 -8.24 -3.08
N ALA A 73 -1.52 -8.34 -3.25
CA ALA A 73 -0.86 -9.29 -4.14
C ALA A 73 -0.41 -10.51 -3.32
N ALA A 74 -1.16 -11.61 -3.37
CA ALA A 74 -0.88 -12.81 -2.58
C ALA A 74 0.06 -13.75 -3.33
N PHE A 75 1.35 -13.72 -2.97
CA PHE A 75 2.37 -14.59 -3.56
C PHE A 75 2.37 -16.00 -2.96
N PRO A 76 2.49 -17.06 -3.78
CA PRO A 76 2.26 -18.44 -3.34
C PRO A 76 3.32 -18.98 -2.36
N ARG A 77 4.53 -18.41 -2.34
CA ARG A 77 5.60 -18.78 -1.39
C ARG A 77 5.85 -17.74 -0.30
N ASP A 78 4.98 -16.75 -0.17
CA ASP A 78 5.06 -15.77 0.93
C ASP A 78 4.26 -16.23 2.15
N THR A 79 4.65 -15.76 3.33
CA THR A 79 3.91 -15.99 4.57
C THR A 79 2.82 -14.94 4.71
N MET A 80 1.64 -15.23 4.14
CA MET A 80 0.48 -14.34 4.20
C MET A 80 -0.57 -14.87 5.20
N PRO A 81 -1.16 -14.02 6.07
CA PRO A 81 -2.33 -14.41 6.85
C PRO A 81 -3.52 -14.79 5.96
N PRO A 82 -4.49 -15.58 6.46
CA PRO A 82 -5.71 -15.87 5.72
C PRO A 82 -6.44 -14.59 5.28
N ARG A 83 -6.98 -14.59 4.06
CA ARG A 83 -7.74 -13.46 3.50
C ARG A 83 -8.82 -12.93 4.45
N ALA A 84 -9.56 -13.82 5.09
CA ALA A 84 -10.61 -13.47 6.05
C ALA A 84 -10.08 -12.69 7.28
N TRP A 85 -8.81 -12.85 7.65
CA TRP A 85 -8.20 -12.08 8.74
C TRP A 85 -7.85 -10.67 8.28
N VAL A 86 -7.38 -10.53 7.03
CA VAL A 86 -7.08 -9.23 6.43
C VAL A 86 -8.37 -8.43 6.23
N GLU A 87 -9.39 -9.03 5.62
CA GLU A 87 -10.70 -8.39 5.35
C GLU A 87 -11.46 -8.00 6.62
N ARG A 88 -11.14 -8.62 7.77
CA ARG A 88 -11.71 -8.22 9.06
C ARG A 88 -11.26 -6.82 9.49
N VAL A 89 -10.02 -6.47 9.16
CA VAL A 89 -9.36 -5.25 9.66
C VAL A 89 -9.30 -4.17 8.57
N PHE A 90 -9.03 -4.55 7.32
CA PHE A 90 -8.74 -3.62 6.23
C PHE A 90 -9.89 -3.55 5.22
N ASP A 91 -10.03 -2.40 4.56
CA ASP A 91 -10.90 -2.25 3.38
C ASP A 91 -10.22 -2.84 2.13
N VAL A 92 -10.33 -4.16 1.95
CA VAL A 92 -9.73 -4.87 0.80
C VAL A 92 -10.58 -4.66 -0.45
N THR A 93 -10.14 -3.78 -1.34
CA THR A 93 -10.83 -3.49 -2.61
C THR A 93 -10.31 -4.32 -3.78
N ARG A 94 -9.13 -4.93 -3.63
CA ARG A 94 -8.52 -5.81 -4.63
C ARG A 94 -7.71 -6.90 -3.95
N TRP A 95 -7.93 -8.14 -4.36
CA TRP A 95 -7.14 -9.29 -3.94
C TRP A 95 -6.79 -10.12 -5.16
N THR A 96 -5.50 -10.36 -5.37
CA THR A 96 -5.00 -11.10 -6.54
C THR A 96 -4.06 -12.18 -6.07
N ASP A 97 -4.42 -13.44 -6.33
CA ASP A 97 -3.53 -14.58 -6.11
C ASP A 97 -2.52 -14.66 -7.26
N MET A 98 -1.24 -14.50 -6.93
CA MET A 98 -0.17 -14.44 -7.93
C MET A 98 0.23 -15.86 -8.38
N PRO A 99 0.54 -16.08 -9.66
CA PRO A 99 0.88 -17.40 -10.17
C PRO A 99 2.28 -17.90 -9.78
N ARG A 100 3.20 -17.01 -9.37
CA ARG A 100 4.59 -17.34 -8.97
C ARG A 100 5.18 -16.29 -8.05
N GLY A 101 6.24 -16.65 -7.32
CA GLY A 101 7.01 -15.75 -6.45
C GLY A 101 6.79 -16.01 -4.97
N GLY A 102 7.72 -15.52 -4.15
CA GLY A 102 7.69 -15.64 -2.70
C GLY A 102 7.72 -14.30 -1.98
N HIS A 103 8.44 -14.28 -0.86
CA HIS A 103 8.50 -13.13 0.03
C HIS A 103 9.07 -11.88 -0.64
N PHE A 104 9.96 -12.06 -1.62
CA PHE A 104 10.59 -10.96 -2.35
C PHE A 104 9.90 -10.76 -3.71
N GLY A 105 8.57 -10.73 -3.75
CA GLY A 105 7.77 -10.67 -4.99
C GLY A 105 8.19 -9.56 -5.98
N ALA A 106 8.70 -8.42 -5.49
CA ALA A 106 9.23 -7.35 -6.32
C ALA A 106 10.49 -7.74 -7.11
N MET A 107 11.32 -8.62 -6.56
CA MET A 107 12.54 -9.12 -7.20
C MET A 107 12.27 -10.42 -7.98
N GLU A 108 11.40 -11.29 -7.46
CA GLU A 108 11.12 -12.60 -8.04
C GLU A 108 10.14 -12.53 -9.23
N ALA A 109 9.19 -11.61 -9.18
CA ALA A 109 8.19 -11.41 -10.23
C ALA A 109 7.87 -9.92 -10.43
N PRO A 110 8.87 -9.11 -10.85
CA PRO A 110 8.72 -7.65 -10.98
C PRO A 110 7.56 -7.27 -11.91
N ASP A 111 7.38 -8.00 -13.01
CA ASP A 111 6.31 -7.73 -13.97
C ASP A 111 4.93 -7.84 -13.31
N LEU A 112 4.69 -8.96 -12.60
CA LEU A 112 3.41 -9.23 -11.92
C LEU A 112 3.10 -8.15 -10.87
N LEU A 113 4.08 -7.83 -10.02
CA LEU A 113 3.87 -6.80 -9.00
C LEU A 113 3.64 -5.43 -9.62
N SER A 114 4.38 -5.08 -10.67
CA SER A 114 4.24 -3.78 -11.34
C SER A 114 2.89 -3.63 -12.03
N GLU A 115 2.39 -4.69 -12.66
CA GLU A 115 1.06 -4.74 -13.27
C GLU A 115 -0.03 -4.61 -12.22
N GLU A 116 0.12 -5.31 -11.09
CA GLU A 116 -0.85 -5.28 -10.00
C GLU A 116 -0.95 -3.90 -9.34
N ILE A 117 0.19 -3.25 -9.08
CA ILE A 117 0.25 -1.86 -8.59
C ILE A 117 -0.47 -0.94 -9.58
N ARG A 118 -0.20 -1.06 -10.88
CA ARG A 118 -0.86 -0.25 -11.91
C ARG A 118 -2.36 -0.52 -11.95
N ALA A 119 -2.78 -1.77 -11.86
CA ALA A 119 -4.18 -2.17 -11.87
C ALA A 119 -4.94 -1.59 -10.67
N PHE A 120 -4.35 -1.66 -9.47
CA PHE A 120 -4.91 -1.08 -8.24
C PHE A 120 -5.10 0.44 -8.34
N PHE A 121 -4.09 1.19 -8.79
CA PHE A 121 -4.17 2.66 -8.82
C PHE A 121 -4.92 3.25 -10.03
N ARG A 122 -5.14 2.46 -11.10
CA ARG A 122 -5.83 2.94 -12.31
C ARG A 122 -7.24 3.48 -12.05
N PRO A 123 -8.14 2.81 -11.31
CA PRO A 123 -9.46 3.37 -10.97
C PRO A 123 -9.37 4.60 -10.06
N LEU A 124 -8.51 4.57 -9.03
CA LEU A 124 -8.35 5.67 -8.06
C LEU A 124 -7.91 7.00 -8.71
N ARG A 125 -7.16 6.93 -9.81
CA ARG A 125 -6.78 8.12 -10.60
C ARG A 125 -7.95 8.77 -11.33
N LYS A 126 -8.96 7.99 -11.73
CA LYS A 126 -10.15 8.51 -12.42
C LYS A 126 -11.09 9.19 -11.42
N GLU A 127 -11.34 8.54 -10.29
CA GLU A 127 -12.16 9.09 -9.21
C GLU A 127 -11.66 10.44 -8.72
N ARG A 128 -10.34 10.58 -8.50
CA ARG A 128 -9.74 11.86 -8.13
C ARG A 128 -10.01 12.96 -9.17
N LYS A 129 -9.94 12.62 -10.47
CA LYS A 129 -10.22 13.61 -11.53
C LYS A 129 -11.69 14.04 -11.52
N GLU A 130 -12.61 13.10 -11.32
CA GLU A 130 -14.05 13.37 -11.22
C GLU A 130 -14.36 14.24 -9.99
N GLN A 131 -13.78 13.91 -8.82
CA GLN A 131 -13.94 14.68 -7.58
C GLN A 131 -13.33 16.09 -7.66
N SER A 132 -12.30 16.28 -8.50
CA SER A 132 -11.68 17.58 -8.74
C SER A 132 -12.36 18.42 -9.83
N ARG A 133 -13.36 17.90 -10.55
CA ARG A 133 -14.09 18.68 -11.57
C ARG A 133 -14.99 19.70 -10.87
N PRO A 134 -14.94 20.99 -11.25
CA PRO A 134 -15.91 21.94 -10.77
C PRO A 134 -17.33 21.50 -11.22
N PRO A 135 -18.36 21.70 -10.38
CA PRO A 135 -19.72 21.36 -10.75
C PRO A 135 -20.11 22.08 -12.06
N SER A 136 -20.67 21.34 -13.01
CA SER A 136 -21.11 21.91 -14.28
C SER A 136 -22.23 22.92 -14.04
N LEU A 137 -22.02 24.15 -14.49
CA LEU A 137 -23.04 25.19 -14.57
C LEU A 137 -24.09 24.79 -15.62
N THR A 138 -25.04 23.95 -15.24
CA THR A 138 -26.24 23.69 -16.05
C THR A 138 -27.48 23.93 -15.21
N SER A 139 -28.35 24.78 -15.79
CA SER A 139 -29.59 25.40 -15.28
C SER A 139 -29.48 26.23 -13.99
N ARG A 140 -29.23 27.53 -14.18
CA ARG A 140 -29.72 28.56 -13.25
C ARG A 140 -31.25 28.47 -13.22
N GLU A 141 -31.81 27.88 -12.17
CA GLU A 141 -33.13 28.32 -11.72
C GLU A 141 -32.93 29.69 -11.06
N THR A 142 -33.50 30.72 -11.68
CA THR A 142 -33.48 32.09 -11.18
C THR A 142 -34.37 32.18 -9.93
N PRO A 143 -33.86 32.56 -8.73
CA PRO A 143 -34.75 32.84 -7.61
C PRO A 143 -35.46 34.17 -7.87
N ALA A 144 -36.79 34.14 -7.77
CA ALA A 144 -37.67 35.28 -7.97
C ALA A 144 -37.35 36.45 -7.02
N ALA A 145 -37.23 37.62 -7.65
CA ALA A 145 -37.42 38.99 -7.16
C ALA A 145 -37.67 39.22 -5.65
N TRP A 146 -36.72 39.90 -5.01
CA TRP A 146 -36.97 40.70 -3.81
C TRP A 146 -37.70 41.99 -4.19
N SER A 147 -38.99 42.10 -3.87
CA SER A 147 -39.76 43.34 -4.01
C SER A 147 -39.47 44.27 -2.82
N LEU A 148 -38.77 45.37 -3.09
CA LEU A 148 -38.58 46.50 -2.18
C LEU A 148 -39.92 47.13 -1.78
N ARG A 149 -40.31 47.06 -0.50
CA ARG A 149 -41.33 47.95 0.06
C ARG A 149 -40.68 49.28 0.43
N ARG A 150 -41.03 50.33 -0.31
CA ARG A 150 -40.88 51.72 0.12
C ARG A 150 -41.88 51.99 1.24
N THR A 151 -41.43 52.56 2.34
CA THR A 151 -42.28 53.35 3.24
C THR A 151 -41.68 54.74 3.35
N SER A 152 -42.40 55.70 2.75
CA SER A 152 -42.17 57.12 2.87
C SER A 152 -42.89 57.70 4.09
N ALA A 153 -42.16 58.49 4.87
CA ALA A 153 -42.54 59.75 5.52
C ALA A 153 -43.83 59.83 6.35
N ARG A 154 -43.69 60.27 7.61
CA ARG A 154 -44.12 61.64 8.01
C ARG A 154 -43.64 62.06 9.39
N ARG A 155 -43.35 63.36 9.47
CA ARG A 155 -42.93 64.20 10.60
C ARG A 155 -44.13 64.62 11.48
N SER A 156 -43.81 64.84 12.77
CA SER A 156 -44.22 65.99 13.62
C SER A 156 -45.63 66.06 14.21
N PRO A 157 -45.86 66.84 15.29
CA PRO A 157 -45.03 67.90 15.90
C PRO A 157 -44.18 67.49 17.09
#